data_AF-A0A0A2U4Z9-F1
#
_entry.id   AF-A0A0A2U4Z9-F1
#
_cell.length_a   1.000
_cell.length_b   1.000
_cell.length_c   1.000
_cell.angle_alpha   90.00
_cell.angle_beta   90.00
_cell.angle_gamma   90.00
#
_symmetry.space_group_name_H-M   'P 1'
#
loop_
_entity.id
_entity.type
_entity.pdbx_description
1 polymer ?
#
loop_
_entity_poly.entity_id
_entity_poly.type
_entity_poly.pdbx_seq_one_letter_code
_entity_poly.pdbx_strand_id
1 'polypeptide(L)'
;MSVGIIDAREWQRVFDLKTGQKADIEHPTVDMVKGIIAKHSFPGDVEMATNAWVTDTALELIEKYQPQFAFISYGLPYFTLRFHDKTADERQNIIQSVFAEVDRFVRDSGFTPVIVGSGGLVPLKGYIDISRLDGLAIASNWSASYAGIHDASARDLDYLNSLPQIERIVNKFELLNLFDGKPEEGFRLPEYLVVAKEGYTYKSAGTTLRKAVQIPGKNYFIPISTDLGKVSSIIDIRRLIENHLPNKKIALIVIEGLGEEDFPLPYRRCINSIGWYHYEQGELQFFAMYMGRHHFLAYPQGYRYYEDDDENQPYPFSGYFRDIPTDTIGVNMRLKRIAVGSRSMFPHTTTGADICIECFARNLFNQGVMATINDVILC
;
A
#
# COMPACT_ATOMS: atom_id res chain seq x y z
N MET A 1 -15.68 -18.31 -4.26
CA MET A 1 -16.11 -16.97 -4.73
C MET A 1 -15.53 -15.93 -3.78
N SER A 2 -15.15 -14.74 -4.26
CA SER A 2 -14.72 -13.63 -3.39
C SER A 2 -15.85 -12.62 -3.21
N VAL A 3 -16.03 -12.15 -1.98
CA VAL A 3 -17.16 -11.32 -1.56
C VAL A 3 -16.63 -10.01 -0.98
N GLY A 4 -17.23 -8.89 -1.36
CA GLY A 4 -17.01 -7.58 -0.75
C GLY A 4 -18.18 -7.22 0.17
N ILE A 5 -17.89 -6.64 1.33
CA ILE A 5 -18.88 -6.10 2.26
C ILE A 5 -18.53 -4.64 2.47
N ILE A 6 -19.46 -3.74 2.16
CA ILE A 6 -19.29 -2.30 2.41
C ILE A 6 -20.23 -1.92 3.55
N ASP A 7 -19.67 -1.26 4.56
CA ASP A 7 -20.39 -0.72 5.70
C ASP A 7 -20.18 0.80 5.76
N ALA A 8 -21.25 1.54 5.53
CA ALA A 8 -21.34 2.98 5.68
C ALA A 8 -22.21 3.34 6.90
N ARG A 9 -22.03 2.61 8.01
CA ARG A 9 -22.80 2.67 9.27
C ARG A 9 -24.22 2.12 9.15
N GLU A 10 -25.19 2.98 8.86
CA GLU A 10 -26.61 2.60 8.78
C GLU A 10 -26.92 1.78 7.52
N TRP A 11 -25.93 1.64 6.64
CA TRP A 11 -26.03 0.91 5.39
C TRP A 11 -24.90 -0.11 5.30
N GLN A 12 -25.27 -1.39 5.24
CA GLN A 12 -24.33 -2.49 5.04
C GLN A 12 -24.82 -3.38 3.91
N ARG A 13 -23.96 -3.66 2.92
CA ARG A 13 -24.30 -4.51 1.76
C ARG A 13 -23.17 -5.45 1.38
N VAL A 14 -23.57 -6.57 0.78
CA VAL A 14 -22.71 -7.64 0.31
C VAL A 14 -22.72 -7.63 -1.22
N PHE A 15 -21.55 -7.84 -1.82
CA PHE A 15 -21.32 -7.80 -3.26
C PHE A 15 -20.43 -8.97 -3.68
N ASP A 16 -20.66 -9.49 -4.88
CA ASP A 16 -19.62 -10.28 -5.56
C ASP A 16 -18.46 -9.33 -5.85
N LEU A 17 -17.28 -9.63 -5.30
CA LEU A 17 -16.15 -8.70 -5.35
C LEU A 17 -15.68 -8.48 -6.78
N LYS A 18 -15.77 -9.49 -7.67
CA LYS A 18 -15.25 -9.46 -9.04
C LYS A 18 -16.15 -8.68 -9.98
N THR A 19 -17.46 -8.78 -9.83
CA THR A 19 -18.45 -8.17 -10.73
C THR A 19 -19.05 -6.89 -10.16
N GLY A 20 -18.93 -6.66 -8.85
CA GLY A 20 -19.57 -5.56 -8.15
C GLY A 20 -21.08 -5.69 -7.99
N GLN A 21 -21.68 -6.79 -8.46
CA GLN A 21 -23.11 -7.03 -8.33
C GLN A 21 -23.47 -7.32 -6.88
N LYS A 22 -24.62 -6.82 -6.43
CA LYS A 22 -25.18 -7.17 -5.12
C LYS A 22 -25.30 -8.69 -5.03
N ALA A 23 -24.82 -9.26 -3.92
CA ALA A 23 -24.94 -10.67 -3.63
C ALA A 23 -25.72 -10.87 -2.33
N ASP A 24 -26.63 -11.84 -2.32
CA ASP A 24 -27.33 -12.28 -1.11
C ASP A 24 -26.71 -13.62 -0.69
N ILE A 25 -25.77 -13.56 0.25
CA ILE A 25 -24.96 -14.72 0.68
C ILE A 25 -25.20 -14.97 2.17
N GLU A 26 -25.70 -16.16 2.47
CA GLU A 26 -25.82 -16.68 3.83
C GLU A 26 -24.61 -17.58 4.12
N HIS A 27 -23.64 -17.05 4.86
CA HIS A 27 -22.45 -17.81 5.24
C HIS A 27 -21.94 -17.34 6.62
N PRO A 28 -21.59 -18.24 7.56
CA PRO A 28 -21.20 -17.86 8.92
C PRO A 28 -20.04 -16.86 8.98
N THR A 29 -19.07 -16.97 8.05
CA THR A 29 -17.96 -16.02 7.95
C THR A 29 -18.43 -14.64 7.49
N VAL A 30 -19.42 -14.56 6.60
CA VAL A 30 -20.00 -13.29 6.15
C VAL A 30 -20.68 -12.60 7.32
N ASP A 31 -21.51 -13.32 8.08
CA ASP A 31 -22.21 -12.77 9.26
C ASP A 31 -21.24 -12.33 10.36
N MET A 32 -20.19 -13.13 10.57
CA MET A 32 -19.12 -12.82 11.53
C MET A 32 -18.40 -11.52 11.16
N VAL A 33 -17.99 -11.34 9.90
CA VAL A 33 -17.33 -10.12 9.41
C VAL A 33 -18.27 -8.92 9.44
N LYS A 34 -19.53 -9.08 8.99
CA LYS A 34 -20.57 -8.03 9.09
C LYS A 34 -20.72 -7.52 10.51
N GLY A 35 -20.74 -8.43 11.49
CA GLY A 35 -20.83 -8.07 12.91
C GLY A 35 -19.59 -7.36 13.46
N ILE A 36 -18.39 -7.64 12.92
CA ILE A 36 -17.16 -6.94 13.31
C ILE A 36 -17.19 -5.51 12.75
N ILE A 37 -17.37 -5.34 11.44
CA ILE A 37 -17.28 -4.02 10.81
C ILE A 37 -18.40 -3.06 11.25
N ALA A 38 -19.57 -3.57 11.60
CA ALA A 38 -20.67 -2.76 12.14
C ALA A 38 -20.35 -2.17 13.52
N LYS A 39 -19.54 -2.87 14.34
CA LYS A 39 -19.11 -2.38 15.66
C LYS A 39 -17.95 -1.39 15.56
N HIS A 40 -17.08 -1.58 14.57
CA HIS A 40 -15.86 -0.80 14.39
C HIS A 40 -15.99 0.15 13.21
N SER A 41 -16.74 1.23 13.38
CA SER A 41 -16.83 2.30 12.37
C SER A 41 -15.47 2.99 12.16
N PHE A 42 -15.06 3.17 10.90
CA PHE A 42 -13.81 3.86 10.59
C PHE A 42 -13.86 5.34 11.01
N PRO A 43 -12.92 5.84 11.83
CA PRO A 43 -12.94 7.22 12.31
C PRO A 43 -12.51 8.24 11.24
N GLY A 44 -11.56 7.90 10.37
CA GLY A 44 -11.07 8.77 9.29
C GLY A 44 -9.54 8.81 9.20
N ASP A 45 -8.98 8.99 8.00
CA ASP A 45 -7.54 8.79 7.70
C ASP A 45 -6.57 9.65 8.53
N VAL A 46 -7.04 10.76 9.11
CA VAL A 46 -6.22 11.72 9.88
C VAL A 46 -6.63 11.84 11.34
N GLU A 47 -7.58 11.00 11.78
CA GLU A 47 -8.06 10.97 13.16
C GLU A 47 -7.17 10.07 14.01
N MET A 48 -6.74 10.55 15.18
CA MET A 48 -5.87 9.77 16.09
C MET A 48 -6.44 8.40 16.49
N ALA A 49 -7.78 8.29 16.54
CA ALA A 49 -8.48 7.04 16.83
C ALA A 49 -8.25 5.94 15.77
N THR A 50 -7.72 6.28 14.58
CA THR A 50 -7.45 5.32 13.50
C THR A 50 -6.50 4.20 13.90
N ASN A 51 -5.46 4.50 14.68
CA ASN A 51 -4.54 3.45 15.14
C ASN A 51 -5.26 2.45 16.06
N ALA A 52 -6.06 2.94 17.01
CA ALA A 52 -6.85 2.08 17.87
C ALA A 52 -7.88 1.25 17.08
N TRP A 53 -8.54 1.85 16.09
CA TRP A 53 -9.47 1.17 15.20
C TRP A 53 -8.84 -0.02 14.48
N VAL A 54 -7.62 0.14 13.94
CA VAL A 54 -6.88 -0.97 13.29
C VAL A 54 -6.66 -2.11 14.28
N THR A 55 -6.15 -1.81 15.47
CA THR A 55 -5.88 -2.81 16.51
C THR A 55 -7.14 -3.51 17.00
N ASP A 56 -8.19 -2.75 17.34
CA ASP A 56 -9.44 -3.30 17.89
C ASP A 56 -10.13 -4.22 16.88
N THR A 57 -10.18 -3.80 15.62
CA THR A 57 -10.71 -4.59 14.51
C THR A 57 -9.91 -5.87 14.30
N ALA A 58 -8.57 -5.77 14.33
CA ALA A 58 -7.69 -6.93 14.17
C ALA A 58 -7.81 -7.92 15.33
N LEU A 59 -7.88 -7.45 16.57
CA LEU A 59 -8.02 -8.31 17.75
C LEU A 59 -9.36 -9.06 17.74
N GLU A 60 -10.48 -8.40 17.45
CA GLU A 60 -11.79 -9.09 17.36
C GLU A 60 -11.80 -10.10 16.20
N LEU A 61 -11.18 -9.78 15.07
CA LEU A 61 -11.05 -10.72 13.95
C LEU A 61 -10.16 -11.92 14.29
N ILE A 62 -9.05 -11.70 15.01
CA ILE A 62 -8.17 -12.78 15.48
C ILE A 62 -8.91 -13.71 16.43
N GLU A 63 -9.66 -13.14 17.39
CA GLU A 63 -10.45 -13.90 18.35
C GLU A 63 -11.45 -14.83 17.64
N LYS A 64 -12.18 -14.31 16.65
CA LYS A 64 -13.25 -15.04 15.97
C LYS A 64 -12.78 -15.98 14.85
N TYR A 65 -11.74 -15.60 14.11
CA TYR A 65 -11.28 -16.34 12.93
C TYR A 65 -10.11 -17.29 13.23
N GLN A 66 -9.32 -16.98 14.25
CA GLN A 66 -8.12 -17.72 14.68
C GLN A 66 -7.08 -17.93 13.55
N PRO A 67 -6.54 -16.85 12.95
CA PRO A 67 -5.53 -16.96 11.91
C PRO A 67 -4.16 -17.35 12.45
N GLN A 68 -3.28 -17.79 11.54
CA GLN A 68 -1.85 -18.03 11.80
C GLN A 68 -0.98 -16.90 11.27
N PHE A 69 -1.45 -16.14 10.28
CA PHE A 69 -0.77 -14.98 9.75
C PHE A 69 -1.70 -13.76 9.76
N ALA A 70 -1.17 -12.62 10.17
CA ALA A 70 -1.89 -11.36 10.16
C ALA A 70 -1.06 -10.30 9.46
N PHE A 71 -1.69 -9.54 8.57
CA PHE A 71 -1.15 -8.30 8.07
C PHE A 71 -1.85 -7.12 8.74
N ILE A 72 -1.08 -6.16 9.25
CA ILE A 72 -1.59 -4.97 9.94
C ILE A 72 -0.96 -3.73 9.30
N SER A 73 -1.76 -2.79 8.77
CA SER A 73 -1.27 -1.51 8.24
C SER A 73 -1.78 -0.32 9.04
N TYR A 74 -0.85 0.47 9.58
CA TYR A 74 -1.14 1.75 10.23
C TYR A 74 -0.82 2.90 9.28
N GLY A 75 -1.86 3.49 8.69
CA GLY A 75 -1.76 4.57 7.71
C GLY A 75 -1.78 5.99 8.31
N LEU A 76 -2.16 6.15 9.58
CA LEU A 76 -2.34 7.47 10.22
C LEU A 76 -1.10 8.38 10.10
N PRO A 77 0.14 7.91 10.41
CA PRO A 77 1.31 8.80 10.35
C PRO A 77 1.53 9.34 8.94
N TYR A 78 1.42 8.48 7.92
CA TYR A 78 1.53 8.89 6.52
C TYR A 78 0.53 9.98 6.15
N PHE A 79 -0.77 9.76 6.34
CA PHE A 79 -1.79 10.72 5.92
C PHE A 79 -1.73 12.02 6.70
N THR A 80 -1.49 11.95 8.00
CA THR A 80 -1.43 13.14 8.85
C THR A 80 -0.22 14.00 8.49
N LEU A 81 0.97 13.40 8.41
CA LEU A 81 2.22 14.12 8.13
C LEU A 81 2.33 14.58 6.67
N ARG A 82 1.71 13.85 5.72
CA ARG A 82 1.71 14.23 4.30
C ARG A 82 0.91 15.50 4.04
N PHE A 83 -0.22 15.68 4.73
CA PHE A 83 -1.20 16.73 4.41
C PHE A 83 -1.33 17.85 5.44
N HIS A 84 -0.69 17.72 6.61
CA HIS A 84 -0.74 18.74 7.67
C HIS A 84 0.66 19.05 8.18
N ASP A 85 0.97 20.34 8.31
CA ASP A 85 2.17 20.78 9.00
C ASP A 85 2.03 20.42 10.49
N LYS A 86 3.02 19.70 11.02
CA LYS A 86 3.07 19.26 12.40
C LYS A 86 4.31 19.81 13.09
N THR A 87 4.14 20.27 14.32
CA THR A 87 5.26 20.55 15.21
C THR A 87 5.99 19.24 15.56
N ALA A 88 7.23 19.36 16.07
CA ALA A 88 7.99 18.19 16.52
C ALA A 88 7.23 17.39 17.59
N ASP A 89 6.58 18.08 18.53
CA ASP A 89 5.80 17.44 19.59
C ASP A 89 4.57 16.70 19.04
N GLU A 90 3.83 17.30 18.11
CA GLU A 90 2.70 16.61 17.46
C GLU A 90 3.16 15.39 16.66
N ARG A 91 4.27 15.51 15.93
CA ARG A 91 4.87 14.38 15.19
C ARG A 91 5.22 13.25 16.17
N GLN A 92 5.89 13.59 17.26
CA GLN A 92 6.27 12.63 18.29
C GLN A 92 5.05 11.95 18.92
N ASN A 93 3.97 12.69 19.18
CA ASN A 93 2.72 12.15 19.71
C ASN A 93 2.07 11.16 18.72
N ILE A 94 2.07 11.46 17.41
CA ILE A 94 1.58 10.55 16.37
C ILE A 94 2.40 9.25 16.37
N ILE A 95 3.73 9.35 16.39
CA ILE A 95 4.64 8.20 16.42
C ILE A 95 4.39 7.36 17.69
N GLN A 96 4.36 7.98 18.86
CA GLN A 96 4.10 7.28 20.11
C GLN A 96 2.75 6.56 20.11
N SER A 97 1.71 7.19 19.55
CA SER A 97 0.38 6.59 19.47
C SER A 97 0.36 5.30 18.65
N VAL A 98 1.05 5.26 17.50
CA VAL A 98 1.08 4.04 16.66
C VAL A 98 1.90 2.93 17.31
N PHE A 99 3.03 3.25 17.93
CA PHE A 99 3.83 2.22 18.61
C PHE A 99 3.16 1.68 19.88
N ALA A 100 2.39 2.51 20.61
CA ALA A 100 1.55 2.02 21.70
C ALA A 100 0.51 1.00 21.22
N GLU A 101 -0.06 1.22 20.03
CA GLU A 101 -1.01 0.30 19.40
C GLU A 101 -0.34 -0.98 18.87
N VAL A 102 0.87 -0.87 18.32
CA VAL A 102 1.69 -2.04 17.96
C VAL A 102 2.00 -2.89 19.19
N ASP A 103 2.44 -2.28 20.28
CA ASP A 103 2.73 -2.98 21.54
C ASP A 103 1.48 -3.65 22.12
N ARG A 104 0.34 -2.94 22.08
CA ARG A 104 -0.97 -3.48 22.49
C ARG A 104 -1.35 -4.69 21.64
N PHE A 105 -1.30 -4.57 20.32
CA PHE A 105 -1.60 -5.66 19.41
C PHE A 105 -0.73 -6.89 19.67
N VAL A 106 0.59 -6.72 19.80
CA VAL A 106 1.52 -7.85 20.03
C VAL A 106 1.23 -8.54 21.37
N ARG A 107 1.06 -7.76 22.44
CA ARG A 107 0.78 -8.29 23.78
C ARG A 107 -0.55 -9.06 23.81
N ASP A 108 -1.60 -8.51 23.21
CA ASP A 108 -2.96 -9.03 23.37
C ASP A 108 -3.29 -10.13 22.34
N SER A 109 -2.62 -10.15 21.18
CA SER A 109 -2.79 -11.22 20.17
C SER A 109 -1.84 -12.42 20.37
N GLY A 110 -0.68 -12.21 20.98
CA GLY A 110 0.39 -13.21 21.08
C GLY A 110 1.10 -13.53 19.76
N PHE A 111 0.90 -12.73 18.71
CA PHE A 111 1.60 -12.90 17.43
C PHE A 111 3.07 -12.46 17.56
N THR A 112 3.97 -13.19 16.90
CA THR A 112 5.37 -12.77 16.76
C THR A 112 5.46 -11.67 15.69
N PRO A 113 5.96 -10.47 16.00
CA PRO A 113 5.90 -9.35 15.08
C PRO A 113 7.10 -9.28 14.10
N VAL A 114 6.79 -8.85 12.88
CA VAL A 114 7.73 -8.26 11.92
C VAL A 114 7.25 -6.83 11.68
N ILE A 115 7.88 -5.86 12.35
CA ILE A 115 7.47 -4.44 12.32
C ILE A 115 8.32 -3.71 11.29
N VAL A 116 7.68 -3.06 10.33
CA VAL A 116 8.32 -2.36 9.20
C VAL A 116 7.86 -0.92 9.19
N GLY A 117 8.80 0.04 9.22
CA GLY A 117 8.51 1.41 8.84
C GLY A 117 8.60 1.52 7.32
N SER A 118 7.56 1.98 6.63
CA SER A 118 7.54 1.93 5.16
C SER A 118 8.39 3.00 4.47
N GLY A 119 9.05 3.87 5.24
CA GLY A 119 9.90 4.95 4.77
C GLY A 119 9.43 6.31 5.28
N GLY A 120 10.36 7.25 5.43
CA GLY A 120 10.08 8.59 5.92
C GLY A 120 9.48 9.51 4.85
N LEU A 121 9.01 10.66 5.32
CA LEU A 121 8.53 11.77 4.50
C LEU A 121 9.50 12.95 4.61
N VAL A 122 9.61 13.72 3.53
CA VAL A 122 10.44 14.92 3.42
C VAL A 122 9.60 16.13 3.01
N PRO A 123 10.01 17.37 3.36
CA PRO A 123 9.27 18.56 2.97
C PRO A 123 9.17 18.72 1.45
N LEU A 124 7.99 19.12 0.98
CA LEU A 124 7.79 19.50 -0.41
C LEU A 124 8.50 20.83 -0.71
N LYS A 125 9.52 20.79 -1.59
CA LYS A 125 10.31 21.93 -2.05
C LYS A 125 9.68 22.64 -3.26
N GLY A 126 8.96 21.91 -4.11
CA GLY A 126 8.31 22.48 -5.29
C GLY A 126 7.76 21.45 -6.26
N TYR A 127 7.17 21.94 -7.34
CA TYR A 127 6.58 21.11 -8.39
C TYR A 127 7.37 21.18 -9.69
N ILE A 128 7.43 20.07 -10.40
CA ILE A 128 7.92 19.93 -11.77
C ILE A 128 6.69 19.99 -12.68
N ASP A 129 6.55 21.08 -13.45
CA ASP A 129 5.44 21.24 -14.37
C ASP A 129 5.71 20.48 -15.67
N ILE A 130 4.97 19.39 -15.85
CA ILE A 130 4.98 18.53 -17.04
C ILE A 130 3.66 18.59 -17.80
N SER A 131 2.77 19.55 -17.47
CA SER A 131 1.44 19.64 -18.08
C SER A 131 1.44 20.26 -19.49
N ARG A 132 2.61 20.69 -19.98
CA ARG A 132 2.78 21.40 -21.25
C ARG A 132 3.62 20.63 -22.27
N LEU A 133 3.93 19.37 -21.97
CA LEU A 133 4.59 18.49 -22.93
C LEU A 133 3.64 18.26 -24.12
N ASP A 134 4.23 18.03 -25.29
CA ASP A 134 3.49 17.63 -26.49
C ASP A 134 2.94 16.22 -26.32
N GLY A 135 3.76 15.32 -25.77
CA GLY A 135 3.37 13.97 -25.39
C GLY A 135 2.54 13.92 -24.11
N LEU A 136 2.05 12.72 -23.78
CA LEU A 136 1.25 12.50 -22.59
C LEU A 136 2.15 12.25 -21.37
N ALA A 137 2.02 13.13 -20.38
CA ALA A 137 2.72 13.00 -19.10
C ALA A 137 1.77 12.49 -18.00
N ILE A 138 2.14 11.39 -17.34
CA ILE A 138 1.35 10.80 -16.26
C ILE A 138 2.16 10.80 -14.97
N ALA A 139 1.66 11.55 -13.98
CA ALA A 139 2.10 11.44 -12.61
C ALA A 139 0.91 11.10 -11.71
N SER A 140 1.03 9.96 -11.02
CA SER A 140 0.05 9.55 -10.01
C SER A 140 0.29 10.32 -8.71
N ASN A 141 -0.76 10.69 -7.99
CA ASN A 141 -0.61 11.25 -6.65
C ASN A 141 -0.01 10.25 -5.64
N TRP A 142 -0.07 8.97 -5.96
CA TRP A 142 0.53 7.89 -5.15
C TRP A 142 2.03 7.75 -5.39
N SER A 143 2.56 8.43 -6.41
CA SER A 143 3.98 8.47 -6.75
C SER A 143 4.51 9.90 -6.67
N ALA A 144 5.42 10.18 -5.75
CA ALA A 144 5.99 11.52 -5.66
C ALA A 144 7.19 11.70 -6.60
N SER A 145 8.03 10.67 -6.71
CA SER A 145 9.32 10.72 -7.37
C SER A 145 9.28 10.36 -8.85
N TYR A 146 8.24 9.67 -9.32
CA TYR A 146 8.19 9.12 -10.67
C TYR A 146 7.01 9.64 -11.50
N ALA A 147 7.30 9.98 -12.76
CA ALA A 147 6.31 10.27 -13.80
C ALA A 147 6.65 9.52 -15.09
N GLY A 148 5.64 9.07 -15.82
CA GLY A 148 5.78 8.40 -17.11
C GLY A 148 5.45 9.34 -18.27
N ILE A 149 6.26 9.30 -19.33
CA ILE A 149 6.06 10.06 -20.55
C ILE A 149 5.78 9.09 -21.70
N HIS A 150 4.69 9.35 -22.41
CA HIS A 150 4.22 8.57 -23.56
C HIS A 150 4.18 9.48 -24.79
N ASP A 151 4.59 8.93 -25.94
CA ASP A 151 4.63 9.64 -27.23
C ASP A 151 5.47 10.94 -27.15
N ALA A 152 6.65 10.86 -26.54
CA ALA A 152 7.48 12.04 -26.25
C ALA A 152 8.06 12.67 -27.52
N SER A 153 7.93 13.99 -27.67
CA SER A 153 8.62 14.73 -28.74
C SER A 153 10.09 14.99 -28.39
N ALA A 154 10.93 15.31 -29.38
CA ALA A 154 12.31 15.75 -29.13
C ALA A 154 12.36 17.00 -28.23
N ARG A 155 11.41 17.92 -28.42
CA ARG A 155 11.27 19.13 -27.61
C ARG A 155 10.89 18.81 -26.16
N ASP A 156 10.06 17.79 -25.94
CA ASP A 156 9.72 17.34 -24.59
C ASP A 156 10.98 16.86 -23.85
N LEU A 157 11.81 16.05 -24.51
CA LEU A 157 13.06 15.56 -23.93
C LEU A 157 14.06 16.69 -23.67
N ASP A 158 14.20 17.65 -24.58
CA ASP A 158 15.06 18.83 -24.39
C ASP A 158 14.60 19.65 -23.18
N TYR A 159 13.29 19.88 -23.05
CA TYR A 159 12.72 20.58 -21.90
C TYR A 159 12.97 19.81 -20.61
N LEU A 160 12.67 18.51 -20.55
CA LEU A 160 12.89 17.69 -19.36
C LEU A 160 14.37 17.67 -18.95
N ASN A 161 15.31 17.54 -19.90
CA ASN A 161 16.74 17.60 -19.61
C ASN A 161 17.20 18.98 -19.09
N SER A 162 16.48 20.06 -19.42
CA SER A 162 16.80 21.40 -18.94
C SER A 162 16.35 21.68 -17.49
N LEU A 163 15.47 20.85 -16.92
CA LEU A 163 14.89 21.09 -15.60
C LEU A 163 15.84 20.64 -14.48
N PRO A 164 16.33 21.56 -13.62
CA PRO A 164 17.28 21.21 -12.56
C PRO A 164 16.68 20.35 -11.45
N GLN A 165 15.36 20.20 -11.39
CA GLN A 165 14.64 19.36 -10.43
C GLN A 165 14.58 17.90 -10.86
N ILE A 166 14.83 17.59 -12.13
CA ILE A 166 14.90 16.22 -12.63
C ILE A 166 16.28 15.64 -12.28
N GLU A 167 16.27 14.43 -11.75
CA GLU A 167 17.49 13.67 -11.45
C GLU A 167 17.90 12.77 -12.60
N ARG A 168 16.91 12.11 -13.23
CA ARG A 168 17.16 11.12 -14.28
C ARG A 168 15.96 11.02 -15.21
N ILE A 169 16.24 10.73 -16.47
CA ILE A 169 15.26 10.24 -17.45
C ILE A 169 15.70 8.84 -17.86
N VAL A 170 14.82 7.87 -17.71
CA VAL A 170 15.08 6.44 -17.91
C VAL A 170 14.25 5.95 -19.07
N ASN A 171 14.85 5.32 -20.07
CA ASN A 171 14.09 4.73 -21.16
C ASN A 171 13.48 3.38 -20.74
N LYS A 172 12.42 2.98 -21.47
CA LYS A 172 11.71 1.71 -21.28
C LYS A 172 12.60 0.47 -21.21
N PHE A 173 13.66 0.39 -22.02
CA PHE A 173 14.55 -0.78 -22.05
C PHE A 173 15.41 -0.87 -20.79
N GLU A 174 15.86 0.27 -20.24
CA GLU A 174 16.56 0.30 -18.95
C GLU A 174 15.63 -0.16 -17.81
N LEU A 175 14.35 0.22 -17.84
CA LEU A 175 13.36 -0.26 -16.86
C LEU A 175 13.13 -1.77 -16.97
N LEU A 176 12.95 -2.30 -18.18
CA LEU A 176 12.81 -3.74 -18.39
C LEU A 176 14.03 -4.49 -17.85
N ASN A 177 15.23 -4.04 -18.21
CA ASN A 177 16.47 -4.66 -17.73
C ASN A 177 16.62 -4.57 -16.20
N LEU A 178 16.22 -3.46 -15.57
CA LEU A 178 16.30 -3.30 -14.11
C LEU A 178 15.44 -4.31 -13.36
N PHE A 179 14.28 -4.67 -13.93
CA PHE A 179 13.31 -5.58 -13.32
C PHE A 179 13.33 -6.99 -13.93
N ASP A 180 14.40 -7.35 -14.65
CA ASP A 180 14.57 -8.64 -15.34
C ASP A 180 13.36 -9.00 -16.24
N GLY A 181 12.74 -7.99 -16.84
CA GLY A 181 11.53 -8.10 -17.67
C GLY A 181 11.82 -8.41 -19.14
N LYS A 182 10.88 -9.10 -19.78
CA LYS A 182 10.89 -9.39 -21.21
C LYS A 182 10.21 -8.28 -22.02
N PRO A 183 10.54 -8.11 -23.31
CA PRO A 183 9.92 -7.08 -24.16
C PRO A 183 8.39 -7.09 -24.14
N GLU A 184 7.76 -8.27 -24.14
CA GLU A 184 6.31 -8.44 -24.10
C GLU A 184 5.67 -7.99 -22.77
N GLU A 185 6.42 -7.99 -21.67
CA GLU A 185 5.95 -7.54 -20.35
C GLU A 185 5.98 -6.01 -20.23
N GLY A 186 6.66 -5.33 -21.15
CA GLY A 186 6.80 -3.88 -21.15
C GLY A 186 5.59 -3.12 -21.69
N PHE A 187 4.48 -3.75 -22.07
CA PHE A 187 3.39 -3.06 -22.75
C PHE A 187 2.76 -1.91 -21.94
N ARG A 188 2.75 -2.00 -20.60
CA ARG A 188 2.32 -0.92 -19.70
C ARG A 188 3.37 0.17 -19.46
N LEU A 189 4.64 -0.10 -19.76
CA LEU A 189 5.71 0.86 -19.44
C LEU A 189 5.62 2.11 -20.30
N PRO A 190 5.83 3.31 -19.71
CA PRO A 190 6.05 4.51 -20.49
C PRO A 190 7.30 4.38 -21.36
N GLU A 191 7.40 5.21 -22.40
CA GLU A 191 8.63 5.31 -23.20
C GLU A 191 9.80 5.81 -22.35
N TYR A 192 9.50 6.78 -21.48
CA TYR A 192 10.42 7.33 -20.51
C TYR A 192 9.80 7.42 -19.13
N LEU A 193 10.56 7.01 -18.10
CA LEU A 193 10.26 7.32 -16.70
C LEU A 193 11.18 8.45 -16.25
N VAL A 194 10.59 9.52 -15.74
CA VAL A 194 11.29 10.69 -15.22
C VAL A 194 11.35 10.58 -13.70
N VAL A 195 12.54 10.76 -13.15
CA VAL A 195 12.83 10.66 -11.71
C VAL A 195 13.12 12.05 -11.17
N ALA A 196 12.38 12.46 -10.14
CA ALA A 196 12.54 13.75 -9.48
C ALA A 196 13.66 13.71 -8.43
N LYS A 197 14.35 14.84 -8.25
CA LYS A 197 15.20 15.05 -7.07
C LYS A 197 14.34 15.07 -5.80
N GLU A 198 14.93 14.69 -4.68
CA GLU A 198 14.21 14.59 -3.40
C GLU A 198 13.60 15.93 -2.97
N GLY A 199 12.33 15.88 -2.56
CA GLY A 199 11.53 17.04 -2.20
C GLY A 199 10.78 17.67 -3.37
N TYR A 200 10.93 17.18 -4.60
CA TYR A 200 10.15 17.63 -5.76
C TYR A 200 9.15 16.56 -6.19
N THR A 201 7.99 17.00 -6.69
CA THR A 201 6.98 16.12 -7.29
C THR A 201 6.38 16.76 -8.53
N TYR A 202 5.56 16.04 -9.28
CA TYR A 202 5.08 16.47 -10.58
C TYR A 202 3.70 17.14 -10.52
N LYS A 203 3.46 17.99 -11.50
CA LYS A 203 2.13 18.51 -11.83
C LYS A 203 1.81 18.09 -13.27
N SER A 204 0.82 17.21 -13.42
CA SER A 204 0.27 16.76 -14.70
C SER A 204 -1.24 17.03 -14.77
N ALA A 205 -1.82 16.90 -15.97
CA ALA A 205 -3.27 16.91 -16.14
C ALA A 205 -3.91 15.72 -15.39
N GLY A 206 -5.07 15.92 -14.76
CA GLY A 206 -5.79 14.86 -14.03
C GLY A 206 -5.37 14.65 -12.56
N THR A 207 -4.30 15.29 -12.10
CA THR A 207 -3.79 15.16 -10.73
C THR A 207 -4.50 16.13 -9.78
N THR A 208 -5.78 15.91 -9.47
CA THR A 208 -6.56 16.76 -8.56
C THR A 208 -6.68 16.17 -7.17
N LEU A 209 -5.68 16.42 -6.29
CA LEU A 209 -5.78 16.06 -4.87
C LEU A 209 -5.36 17.20 -3.94
N ARG A 210 -5.65 16.99 -2.66
CA ARG A 210 -5.24 17.87 -1.56
C ARG A 210 -3.74 18.16 -1.67
N LYS A 211 -3.39 19.42 -1.40
CA LYS A 211 -1.99 19.87 -1.44
C LYS A 211 -1.21 19.17 -0.33
N ALA A 212 -0.17 18.43 -0.71
CA ALA A 212 0.77 17.83 0.24
C ALA A 212 1.75 18.89 0.77
N VAL A 213 2.13 18.77 2.04
CA VAL A 213 3.20 19.54 2.68
C VAL A 213 4.48 18.73 2.83
N GLN A 214 4.34 17.41 2.94
CA GLN A 214 5.44 16.44 2.91
C GLN A 214 5.17 15.42 1.80
N ILE A 215 6.22 14.82 1.24
CA ILE A 215 6.14 13.75 0.24
C ILE A 215 7.04 12.58 0.66
N PRO A 216 6.82 11.37 0.13
CA PRO A 216 7.81 10.29 0.22
C PRO A 216 9.25 10.77 0.00
N GLY A 217 10.15 10.47 0.94
CA GLY A 217 11.59 10.66 0.76
C GLY A 217 12.21 9.56 -0.11
N LYS A 218 13.50 9.69 -0.43
CA LYS A 218 14.25 8.65 -1.13
C LYS A 218 14.68 7.53 -0.19
N ASN A 219 13.69 6.74 0.21
CA ASN A 219 13.84 5.67 1.18
C ASN A 219 14.51 4.43 0.55
N TYR A 220 15.81 4.51 0.22
CA TYR A 220 16.60 3.34 -0.25
C TYR A 220 16.70 2.24 0.80
N PHE A 221 16.51 2.60 2.07
CA PHE A 221 16.47 1.68 3.19
C PHE A 221 15.24 1.95 4.04
N ILE A 222 14.73 0.89 4.67
CA ILE A 222 13.64 0.95 5.64
C ILE A 222 14.02 0.21 6.93
N PRO A 223 13.51 0.66 8.10
CA PRO A 223 13.72 -0.03 9.36
C PRO A 223 12.82 -1.26 9.48
N ILE A 224 13.41 -2.39 9.88
CA ILE A 224 12.68 -3.62 10.25
C ILE A 224 13.08 -4.05 11.66
N SER A 225 12.09 -4.25 12.53
CA SER A 225 12.26 -4.78 13.89
C SER A 225 11.55 -6.12 14.04
N THR A 226 12.33 -7.16 14.34
CA THR A 226 11.85 -8.53 14.56
C THR A 226 12.93 -9.38 15.25
N ASP A 227 12.50 -10.40 15.99
CA ASP A 227 13.37 -11.42 16.59
C ASP A 227 13.60 -12.64 15.67
N LEU A 228 12.88 -12.73 14.55
CA LEU A 228 12.88 -13.91 13.66
C LEU A 228 14.17 -14.10 12.85
N GLY A 229 15.00 -13.06 12.71
CA GLY A 229 16.23 -13.17 11.94
C GLY A 229 16.63 -11.90 11.19
N LYS A 230 17.46 -12.05 10.16
CA LYS A 230 17.92 -10.94 9.31
C LYS A 230 17.07 -10.87 8.04
N VAL A 231 16.76 -9.65 7.63
CA VAL A 231 16.18 -9.32 6.31
C VAL A 231 17.14 -8.33 5.67
N SER A 232 17.66 -8.65 4.48
CA SER A 232 18.61 -7.80 3.78
C SER A 232 17.92 -6.91 2.75
N SER A 233 16.89 -7.44 2.08
CA SER A 233 16.06 -6.73 1.10
C SER A 233 14.57 -6.89 1.40
N ILE A 234 13.76 -5.93 0.96
CA ILE A 234 12.31 -5.94 1.17
C ILE A 234 11.65 -7.22 0.64
N ILE A 235 12.21 -7.79 -0.43
CA ILE A 235 11.74 -9.06 -1.01
C ILE A 235 12.10 -10.29 -0.16
N ASP A 236 13.01 -10.17 0.80
CA ASP A 236 13.36 -11.26 1.73
C ASP A 236 12.34 -11.43 2.87
N ILE A 237 11.45 -10.45 3.09
CA ILE A 237 10.46 -10.46 4.18
C ILE A 237 9.55 -11.68 4.08
N ARG A 238 9.03 -11.98 2.88
CA ARG A 238 8.20 -13.17 2.65
C ARG A 238 8.89 -14.44 3.13
N ARG A 239 10.12 -14.67 2.67
CA ARG A 239 10.90 -15.86 3.01
C ARG A 239 11.18 -15.95 4.51
N LEU A 240 11.50 -14.83 5.16
CA LEU A 240 11.69 -14.82 6.62
C LEU A 240 10.43 -15.32 7.34
N ILE A 241 9.26 -14.80 6.95
CA ILE A 241 7.98 -15.15 7.57
C ILE A 241 7.62 -16.61 7.29
N GLU A 242 7.67 -17.05 6.03
CA GLU A 242 7.30 -18.41 5.63
C GLU A 242 8.17 -19.48 6.30
N ASN A 243 9.45 -19.20 6.57
CA ASN A 243 10.33 -20.12 7.31
C ASN A 243 9.89 -20.34 8.77
N HIS A 244 9.13 -19.42 9.35
CA HIS A 244 8.75 -19.45 10.77
C HIS A 244 7.26 -19.74 11.01
N LEU A 245 6.41 -19.50 10.01
CA LEU A 245 4.98 -19.79 10.05
C LEU A 245 4.60 -21.23 10.47
N PRO A 246 5.41 -22.30 10.21
CA PRO A 246 5.08 -23.63 10.70
C PRO A 246 5.03 -23.75 12.23
N ASN A 247 5.75 -22.86 12.95
CA ASN A 247 5.96 -22.97 14.39
C ASN A 247 5.46 -21.75 15.19
N LYS A 248 5.09 -20.66 14.51
CA LYS A 248 4.71 -19.39 15.15
C LYS A 248 3.54 -18.75 14.41
N LYS A 249 2.65 -18.09 15.17
CA LYS A 249 1.74 -17.09 14.59
C LYS A 249 2.53 -15.81 14.34
N ILE A 250 2.47 -15.25 13.13
CA ILE A 250 3.33 -14.12 12.73
C ILE A 250 2.48 -12.98 12.22
N ALA A 251 2.78 -11.77 12.67
CA ALA A 251 2.17 -10.55 12.20
C ALA A 251 3.17 -9.72 11.41
N LEU A 252 2.89 -9.44 10.14
CA LEU A 252 3.58 -8.39 9.39
C LEU A 252 2.88 -7.07 9.67
N ILE A 253 3.56 -6.17 10.38
CA ILE A 253 3.02 -4.89 10.82
C ILE A 253 3.74 -3.79 10.03
N VAL A 254 3.02 -3.07 9.18
CA VAL A 254 3.55 -1.95 8.38
C VAL A 254 3.04 -0.64 8.96
N ILE A 255 3.98 0.23 9.30
CA ILE A 255 3.69 1.59 9.77
C ILE A 255 4.06 2.54 8.65
N GLU A 256 3.05 3.17 8.06
CA GLU A 256 3.25 4.01 6.89
C GLU A 256 3.77 5.39 7.25
N GLY A 257 4.75 5.89 6.47
CA GLY A 257 5.28 7.25 6.61
C GLY A 257 6.35 7.43 7.68
N LEU A 258 6.83 6.34 8.29
CA LEU A 258 7.97 6.36 9.22
C LEU A 258 9.21 5.72 8.60
N GLY A 259 10.31 6.47 8.60
CA GLY A 259 11.63 6.03 8.13
C GLY A 259 12.59 5.74 9.27
N GLU A 260 13.87 5.55 8.93
CA GLU A 260 14.94 5.23 9.88
C GLU A 260 15.09 6.24 11.04
N GLU A 261 14.80 7.52 10.77
CA GLU A 261 14.93 8.61 11.75
C GLU A 261 13.79 8.64 12.80
N ASP A 262 12.61 8.17 12.43
CA ASP A 262 11.39 8.23 13.27
C ASP A 262 11.03 6.89 13.91
N PHE A 263 11.87 5.86 13.73
CA PHE A 263 11.58 4.50 14.17
C PHE A 263 12.20 4.23 15.56
N PRO A 264 11.40 4.18 16.64
CA PRO A 264 11.90 4.18 18.01
C PRO A 264 12.41 2.82 18.50
N LEU A 265 12.02 1.73 17.86
CA LEU A 265 12.44 0.38 18.26
C LEU A 265 13.84 0.06 17.72
N PRO A 266 14.63 -0.80 18.39
CA PRO A 266 15.81 -1.38 17.76
C PRO A 266 15.45 -2.06 16.43
N TYR A 267 16.13 -1.68 15.36
CA TYR A 267 15.85 -2.16 14.01
C TYR A 267 17.11 -2.54 13.25
N ARG A 268 16.91 -3.25 12.15
CA ARG A 268 17.91 -3.49 11.11
C ARG A 268 17.51 -2.74 9.86
N ARG A 269 18.51 -2.19 9.19
CA ARG A 269 18.35 -1.56 7.88
C ARG A 269 18.05 -2.64 6.84
N CYS A 270 16.97 -2.47 6.09
CA CYS A 270 16.57 -3.35 5.01
C CYS A 270 16.57 -2.57 3.70
N ILE A 271 17.15 -3.13 2.63
CA ILE A 271 17.14 -2.50 1.31
C ILE A 271 15.69 -2.41 0.80
N ASN A 272 15.29 -1.22 0.37
CA ASN A 272 13.97 -0.89 -0.17
C ASN A 272 14.09 -0.40 -1.63
N SER A 273 15.05 -0.97 -2.36
CA SER A 273 15.40 -0.55 -3.72
C SER A 273 15.92 -1.69 -4.57
N ILE A 274 15.88 -1.49 -5.89
CA ILE A 274 16.63 -2.26 -6.87
C ILE A 274 17.39 -1.29 -7.77
N GLY A 275 18.71 -1.40 -7.77
CA GLY A 275 19.58 -0.42 -8.43
C GLY A 275 19.29 1.02 -7.98
N TRP A 276 18.92 1.89 -8.92
CA TRP A 276 18.59 3.29 -8.64
C TRP A 276 17.13 3.50 -8.18
N TYR A 277 16.25 2.53 -8.46
CA TYR A 277 14.83 2.62 -8.15
C TYR A 277 14.60 2.32 -6.67
N HIS A 278 13.93 3.22 -5.96
CA HIS A 278 13.48 3.02 -4.59
C HIS A 278 11.95 2.92 -4.54
N TYR A 279 11.44 2.04 -3.68
CA TYR A 279 10.01 1.93 -3.47
C TYR A 279 9.49 3.10 -2.61
N GLU A 280 8.44 3.76 -3.07
CA GLU A 280 7.68 4.72 -2.26
C GLU A 280 6.59 4.00 -1.46
N GLN A 281 5.99 4.68 -0.48
CA GLN A 281 4.88 4.14 0.32
C GLN A 281 3.62 3.98 -0.54
N GLY A 282 3.57 2.87 -1.26
CA GLY A 282 2.58 2.53 -2.28
C GLY A 282 2.47 1.02 -2.51
N GLU A 283 1.60 0.64 -3.43
CA GLU A 283 1.24 -0.73 -3.74
C GLU A 283 2.43 -1.59 -4.17
N LEU A 284 3.38 -1.02 -4.92
CA LEU A 284 4.56 -1.75 -5.38
C LEU A 284 5.48 -2.14 -4.22
N GLN A 285 5.55 -1.32 -3.18
CA GLN A 285 6.27 -1.66 -1.95
C GLN A 285 5.57 -2.80 -1.21
N PHE A 286 4.25 -2.73 -1.09
CA PHE A 286 3.44 -3.78 -0.50
C PHE A 286 3.65 -5.10 -1.26
N PHE A 287 3.48 -5.12 -2.58
CA PHE A 287 3.74 -6.31 -3.39
C PHE A 287 5.14 -6.89 -3.17
N ALA A 288 6.17 -6.06 -3.10
CA ALA A 288 7.53 -6.52 -2.85
C ALA A 288 7.63 -7.28 -1.50
N MET A 289 6.98 -6.78 -0.45
CA MET A 289 6.94 -7.43 0.87
C MET A 289 6.19 -8.77 0.85
N TYR A 290 5.00 -8.85 0.24
CA TYR A 290 4.16 -10.06 0.29
C TYR A 290 4.54 -11.12 -0.71
N MET A 291 4.93 -10.73 -1.91
CA MET A 291 5.23 -11.68 -2.98
C MET A 291 6.69 -12.13 -2.92
N GLY A 292 7.55 -11.39 -2.21
CA GLY A 292 8.98 -11.69 -2.12
C GLY A 292 9.70 -11.55 -3.47
N ARG A 293 9.20 -10.69 -4.35
CA ARG A 293 9.75 -10.38 -5.67
C ARG A 293 9.37 -8.98 -6.10
N HIS A 294 10.14 -8.39 -7.00
CA HIS A 294 9.83 -7.10 -7.59
C HIS A 294 8.64 -7.23 -8.55
N HIS A 295 7.52 -6.55 -8.25
CA HIS A 295 6.28 -6.63 -9.04
C HIS A 295 5.99 -5.34 -9.83
N PHE A 296 7.03 -4.58 -10.17
CA PHE A 296 6.91 -3.26 -10.82
C PHE A 296 6.18 -3.33 -12.16
N LEU A 297 6.48 -4.32 -13.00
CA LEU A 297 5.93 -4.41 -14.37
C LEU A 297 4.42 -4.65 -14.42
N ALA A 298 3.80 -5.10 -13.33
CA ALA A 298 2.36 -5.30 -13.27
C ALA A 298 1.59 -3.97 -13.26
N TYR A 299 2.08 -3.00 -12.48
CA TYR A 299 1.47 -1.68 -12.30
C TYR A 299 2.58 -0.60 -12.22
N PRO A 300 3.33 -0.37 -13.31
CA PRO A 300 4.52 0.47 -13.26
C PRO A 300 4.15 1.94 -13.06
N GLN A 301 4.89 2.69 -12.24
CA GLN A 301 4.57 4.11 -12.06
C GLN A 301 4.57 4.88 -13.39
N GLY A 302 3.59 5.77 -13.57
CA GLY A 302 3.47 6.58 -14.77
C GLY A 302 2.87 5.88 -15.99
N TYR A 303 2.34 4.66 -15.83
CA TYR A 303 1.57 4.01 -16.89
C TYR A 303 0.20 4.64 -17.13
N ARG A 304 -0.39 4.38 -18.30
CA ARG A 304 -1.72 4.85 -18.70
C ARG A 304 -2.81 4.06 -17.98
N TYR A 305 -2.94 4.26 -16.66
CA TYR A 305 -3.85 3.51 -15.80
C TYR A 305 -5.31 3.55 -16.26
N TYR A 306 -5.74 4.62 -16.92
CA TYR A 306 -7.09 4.75 -17.46
C TYR A 306 -7.39 3.79 -18.64
N GLU A 307 -6.37 3.17 -19.24
CA GLU A 307 -6.56 2.08 -20.21
C GLU A 307 -6.98 0.77 -19.54
N ASP A 308 -6.72 0.64 -18.23
CA ASP A 308 -7.11 -0.50 -17.40
C ASP A 308 -8.38 -0.24 -16.56
N ASP A 309 -8.86 1.01 -16.50
CA ASP A 309 -10.04 1.48 -15.76
C ASP A 309 -11.20 1.73 -16.74
N ASP A 310 -11.83 0.63 -17.18
CA ASP A 310 -12.92 0.61 -18.15
C ASP A 310 -14.21 0.02 -17.54
N GLU A 311 -15.34 0.14 -18.23
CA GLU A 311 -16.65 -0.34 -17.76
C GLU A 311 -16.73 -1.86 -17.53
N ASN A 312 -15.79 -2.62 -18.10
CA ASN A 312 -15.64 -4.06 -17.95
C ASN A 312 -14.54 -4.42 -16.94
N GLN A 313 -14.03 -3.44 -16.18
CA GLN A 313 -12.98 -3.69 -15.21
C GLN A 313 -13.44 -4.71 -14.16
N PRO A 314 -12.69 -5.82 -13.97
CA PRO A 314 -12.96 -6.73 -12.88
C PRO A 314 -12.58 -6.06 -11.54
N TYR A 315 -13.34 -6.39 -10.51
CA TYR A 315 -13.15 -5.86 -9.16
C TYR A 315 -13.37 -4.34 -9.03
N PRO A 316 -14.57 -3.82 -9.33
CA PRO A 316 -14.85 -2.38 -9.40
C PRO A 316 -14.64 -1.61 -8.08
N PHE A 317 -14.53 -2.30 -6.96
CA PHE A 317 -14.22 -1.68 -5.66
C PHE A 317 -12.71 -1.59 -5.36
N SER A 318 -11.88 -2.10 -6.26
CA SER A 318 -10.42 -2.29 -6.09
C SER A 318 -9.58 -1.26 -6.86
N GLY A 319 -10.09 -0.05 -7.12
CA GLY A 319 -9.32 0.97 -7.83
C GLY A 319 -8.96 0.54 -9.24
N TYR A 320 -7.68 0.58 -9.64
CA TYR A 320 -7.18 0.12 -10.94
C TYR A 320 -6.65 -1.33 -10.93
N PHE A 321 -6.75 -2.03 -9.79
CA PHE A 321 -6.29 -3.41 -9.69
C PHE A 321 -7.24 -4.32 -10.47
N ARG A 322 -6.68 -5.17 -11.34
CA ARG A 322 -7.47 -6.10 -12.17
C ARG A 322 -7.52 -7.51 -11.63
N ASP A 323 -6.68 -7.84 -10.64
CA ASP A 323 -6.56 -9.16 -10.06
C ASP A 323 -6.31 -9.08 -8.55
N ILE A 324 -6.79 -10.08 -7.81
CA ILE A 324 -6.41 -10.32 -6.41
C ILE A 324 -5.19 -11.25 -6.41
N PRO A 325 -4.12 -10.93 -5.67
CA PRO A 325 -2.87 -11.67 -5.75
C PRO A 325 -3.00 -13.07 -5.15
N THR A 326 -2.51 -14.07 -5.88
CA THR A 326 -2.59 -15.50 -5.50
C THR A 326 -1.24 -16.10 -5.10
N ASP A 327 -0.15 -15.33 -5.18
CA ASP A 327 1.21 -15.74 -4.80
C ASP A 327 1.74 -14.84 -3.69
N THR A 328 1.14 -14.96 -2.50
CA THR A 328 1.48 -14.15 -1.32
C THR A 328 1.87 -15.02 -0.13
N ILE A 329 2.37 -14.38 0.94
CA ILE A 329 2.78 -15.04 2.18
C ILE A 329 1.74 -16.08 2.63
N GLY A 330 2.21 -17.31 2.82
CA GLY A 330 1.44 -18.39 3.44
C GLY A 330 0.35 -19.02 2.57
N VAL A 331 0.14 -18.53 1.32
CA VAL A 331 -0.90 -19.06 0.42
C VAL A 331 -0.72 -20.57 0.16
N ASN A 332 0.51 -21.01 -0.10
CA ASN A 332 0.84 -22.41 -0.37
C ASN A 332 0.83 -23.30 0.89
N MET A 333 0.72 -22.69 2.08
CA MET A 333 0.71 -23.38 3.36
C MET A 333 -0.71 -23.74 3.84
N ARG A 334 -1.76 -23.28 3.13
CA ARG A 334 -3.18 -23.48 3.49
C ARG A 334 -3.50 -23.05 4.93
N LEU A 335 -2.83 -22.00 5.39
CA LEU A 335 -3.04 -21.40 6.71
C LEU A 335 -4.14 -20.34 6.63
N LYS A 336 -4.81 -20.06 7.75
CA LYS A 336 -5.74 -18.93 7.85
C LYS A 336 -4.98 -17.62 7.96
N ARG A 337 -5.37 -16.65 7.13
CA ARG A 337 -4.68 -15.37 6.96
C ARG A 337 -5.69 -14.23 7.04
N ILE A 338 -5.33 -13.17 7.75
CA ILE A 338 -6.12 -11.94 7.80
C ILE A 338 -5.29 -10.73 7.40
N ALA A 339 -5.95 -9.67 6.96
CA ALA A 339 -5.36 -8.37 6.76
C ALA A 339 -6.28 -7.30 7.36
N VAL A 340 -5.73 -6.38 8.16
CA VAL A 340 -6.47 -5.21 8.66
C VAL A 340 -5.63 -3.96 8.44
N GLY A 341 -6.22 -2.88 7.91
CA GLY A 341 -5.44 -1.66 7.76
C GLY A 341 -6.22 -0.41 7.44
N SER A 342 -5.67 0.73 7.83
CA SER A 342 -6.26 2.06 7.54
C SER A 342 -5.77 2.65 6.22
N ARG A 343 -5.47 1.80 5.23
CA ARG A 343 -5.06 2.20 3.89
C ARG A 343 -6.01 1.57 2.90
N SER A 344 -6.87 2.38 2.30
CA SER A 344 -7.93 1.84 1.44
C SER A 344 -7.34 1.10 0.24
N MET A 345 -8.00 0.02 -0.16
CA MET A 345 -7.65 -0.93 -1.22
C MET A 345 -6.46 -1.84 -0.93
N PHE A 346 -5.42 -1.36 -0.25
CA PHE A 346 -4.15 -2.09 -0.16
C PHE A 346 -4.26 -3.43 0.56
N PRO A 347 -4.92 -3.54 1.74
CA PRO A 347 -5.09 -4.82 2.41
C PRO A 347 -5.64 -5.91 1.50
N HIS A 348 -6.74 -5.69 0.78
CA HIS A 348 -7.29 -6.75 -0.07
C HIS A 348 -6.57 -6.94 -1.40
N THR A 349 -6.06 -5.88 -2.02
CA THR A 349 -5.42 -5.98 -3.35
C THR A 349 -3.96 -6.38 -3.32
N THR A 350 -3.29 -6.35 -2.16
CA THR A 350 -1.85 -6.69 -2.06
C THR A 350 -1.57 -7.94 -1.22
N THR A 351 -2.43 -8.29 -0.26
CA THR A 351 -2.14 -9.40 0.66
C THR A 351 -2.68 -10.75 0.18
N GLY A 352 -3.80 -10.75 -0.56
CA GLY A 352 -4.51 -11.99 -0.91
C GLY A 352 -4.95 -12.81 0.32
N ALA A 353 -5.11 -12.17 1.48
CA ALA A 353 -5.53 -12.83 2.72
C ALA A 353 -6.99 -13.32 2.65
N ASP A 354 -7.35 -14.26 3.51
CA ASP A 354 -8.67 -14.90 3.44
C ASP A 354 -9.78 -13.93 3.86
N ILE A 355 -9.49 -13.08 4.85
CA ILE A 355 -10.35 -11.97 5.26
C ILE A 355 -9.52 -10.69 5.33
N CYS A 356 -9.94 -9.66 4.61
CA CYS A 356 -9.37 -8.32 4.72
C CYS A 356 -10.41 -7.37 5.28
N ILE A 357 -10.04 -6.46 6.19
CA ILE A 357 -10.85 -5.35 6.66
C ILE A 357 -10.04 -4.07 6.54
N GLU A 358 -10.59 -3.07 5.87
CA GLU A 358 -9.88 -1.85 5.57
C GLU A 358 -10.77 -0.62 5.65
N CYS A 359 -10.16 0.55 5.79
CA CYS A 359 -10.90 1.78 5.59
C CYS A 359 -11.43 1.84 4.15
N PHE A 360 -12.67 2.30 4.01
CA PHE A 360 -13.21 2.66 2.71
C PHE A 360 -13.17 4.18 2.60
N ALA A 361 -12.08 4.70 2.07
CA ALA A 361 -11.87 6.13 1.92
C ALA A 361 -11.29 6.44 0.54
N ARG A 362 -11.67 7.60 -0.02
CA ARG A 362 -11.17 8.09 -1.29
C ARG A 362 -10.72 9.54 -1.09
N ASN A 363 -9.44 9.82 -1.27
CA ASN A 363 -8.90 11.19 -1.16
C ASN A 363 -9.15 11.88 0.20
N LEU A 364 -9.04 11.10 1.28
CA LEU A 364 -9.38 11.48 2.67
C LEU A 364 -10.88 11.73 2.91
N PHE A 365 -11.76 11.37 1.97
CA PHE A 365 -13.20 11.31 2.23
C PHE A 365 -13.54 9.93 2.76
N ASN A 366 -13.96 9.89 4.02
CA ASN A 366 -14.40 8.67 4.69
C ASN A 366 -15.76 8.21 4.13
N GLN A 367 -15.78 7.02 3.55
CA GLN A 367 -16.97 6.35 3.01
C GLN A 367 -17.39 5.13 3.86
N GLY A 368 -16.65 4.84 4.93
CA GLY A 368 -16.92 3.75 5.88
C GLY A 368 -15.82 2.70 5.94
N VAL A 369 -16.23 1.43 6.02
CA VAL A 369 -15.36 0.25 6.10
C VAL A 369 -15.67 -0.67 4.93
N MET A 370 -14.64 -1.28 4.37
CA MET A 370 -14.78 -2.37 3.41
C MET A 370 -14.13 -3.62 3.98
N ALA A 371 -14.80 -4.75 3.84
CA ALA A 371 -14.21 -6.05 4.08
C ALA A 371 -14.28 -6.90 2.82
N THR A 372 -13.29 -7.78 2.65
CA THR A 372 -13.31 -8.80 1.60
C THR A 372 -13.13 -10.17 2.21
N ILE A 373 -13.86 -11.15 1.71
CA ILE A 373 -13.71 -12.56 2.08
C ILE A 373 -13.38 -13.34 0.81
N ASN A 374 -12.22 -13.97 0.79
CA ASN A 374 -11.80 -14.84 -0.30
C ASN A 374 -12.25 -16.28 -0.04
N ASP A 375 -12.51 -17.01 -1.12
CA ASP A 375 -12.90 -18.42 -1.10
C ASP A 375 -14.13 -18.78 -0.25
N VAL A 376 -15.18 -17.96 -0.32
CA VAL A 376 -16.51 -18.36 0.15
C VAL A 376 -17.00 -19.53 -0.73
N ILE A 377 -17.18 -20.69 -0.10
CA ILE A 377 -17.83 -21.87 -0.70
C ILE A 377 -19.30 -21.78 -0.32
N LEU A 378 -20.17 -21.62 -1.33
CA LEU A 378 -21.62 -21.70 -1.13
C LEU A 378 -21.96 -23.18 -0.85
N CYS A 379 -22.56 -23.43 0.31
CA CYS A 379 -23.06 -24.76 0.69
C CYS A 379 -24.32 -25.13 -0.09
#